data_AF-A0A4V3PCW9-F1
#
_entry.id   AF-A0A4V3PCW9-F1
#
_cell.length_a   1.000
_cell.length_b   1.000
_cell.length_c   1.000
_cell.angle_alpha   90.00
_cell.angle_beta   90.00
_cell.angle_gamma   90.00
#
_symmetry.space_group_name_H-M   'P 1'
#
loop_
_entity.id
_entity.type
_entity.pdbx_description
1 polymer ?
#
loop_
_entity_poly.entity_id
_entity_poly.type
_entity_poly.pdbx_seq_one_letter_code
_entity_poly.pdbx_strand_id
1 'polypeptide(L)'
;ADLALEAERLQDIIAAMTAEENTAIVLLDACRDNPFVKQLSGQAQSRGRAIGKGLGALDAGRGVFIGFATQPGNVALDGAVNHSPFADSLVKRIKTPSIDIEILMRRVRLDVMNATAGRQVPWSNSSL
;
A
#
# COMPACT_ATOMS: atom_id res chain seq x y z
N ALA A 1 4.99 -13.71 -20.63
CA ALA A 1 4.60 -12.29 -20.58
C ALA A 1 5.76 -11.54 -19.95
N ASP A 2 6.16 -10.42 -20.56
CA ASP A 2 7.27 -9.61 -20.05
C ASP A 2 6.75 -8.79 -18.85
N LEU A 3 7.26 -9.10 -17.65
CA LEU A 3 6.81 -8.52 -16.38
C LEU A 3 6.96 -6.99 -16.33
N ALA A 4 7.82 -6.43 -17.19
CA ALA A 4 8.05 -4.99 -17.28
C ALA A 4 6.94 -4.23 -18.04
N LEU A 5 6.02 -4.93 -18.72
CA LEU A 5 4.94 -4.28 -19.49
C LEU A 5 3.61 -4.17 -18.72
N GLU A 6 3.46 -4.86 -17.59
CA GLU A 6 2.17 -4.99 -16.87
C GLU A 6 2.20 -4.49 -15.42
N ALA A 7 3.35 -4.05 -14.89
CA ALA A 7 3.46 -3.56 -13.52
C ALA A 7 4.54 -2.48 -13.38
N GLU A 8 4.20 -1.41 -12.67
CA GLU A 8 5.13 -0.34 -12.30
C GLU A 8 5.81 -0.64 -10.97
N ARG A 9 7.11 -0.36 -10.88
CA ARG A 9 7.84 -0.46 -9.62
C ARG A 9 7.57 0.78 -8.79
N LEU A 10 6.90 0.59 -7.66
CA LEU A 10 6.64 1.65 -6.68
C LEU A 10 7.91 2.41 -6.23
N GLN A 11 9.07 1.75 -6.17
CA GLN A 11 10.33 2.41 -5.85
C GLN A 11 10.75 3.44 -6.89
N ASP A 12 10.47 3.19 -8.18
CA ASP A 12 10.82 4.11 -9.26
C ASP A 12 9.97 5.38 -9.16
N ILE A 13 8.69 5.24 -8.77
CA ILE A 13 7.78 6.36 -8.49
C ILE A 13 8.27 7.17 -7.28
N ILE A 14 8.60 6.49 -6.18
CA ILE A 14 9.10 7.17 -4.97
C ILE A 14 10.39 7.94 -5.27
N ALA A 15 11.33 7.32 -5.99
CA ALA A 15 12.58 7.95 -6.38
C ALA A 15 12.35 9.23 -7.21
N ALA A 16 11.39 9.20 -8.14
CA ALA A 16 11.00 10.37 -8.93
C ALA A 16 10.37 11.47 -8.06
N MET A 17 9.52 11.10 -7.09
CA MET A 17 8.89 12.06 -6.16
C MET A 17 9.91 12.74 -5.22
N THR A 18 11.00 12.04 -4.86
CA THR A 18 12.02 12.53 -3.92
C THR A 18 13.23 13.17 -4.58
N ALA A 19 13.28 13.28 -5.91
CA ALA A 19 14.47 13.71 -6.65
C ALA A 19 15.01 15.10 -6.27
N GLU A 20 14.16 15.97 -5.69
CA GLU A 20 14.49 17.34 -5.30
C GLU A 20 14.28 17.59 -3.78
N GLU A 21 14.57 16.60 -2.92
CA GLU A 21 14.39 16.67 -1.45
C GLU A 21 12.94 16.93 -1.00
N ASN A 22 11.97 16.72 -1.89
CA ASN A 22 10.57 16.88 -1.59
C ASN A 22 10.05 15.79 -0.66
N THR A 23 9.07 16.16 0.18
CA THR A 23 8.30 15.18 0.95
C THR A 23 7.40 14.38 0.00
N ALA A 24 7.53 13.06 0.02
CA ALA A 24 6.68 12.16 -0.77
C ALA A 24 5.67 11.47 0.14
N ILE A 25 4.37 11.72 -0.09
CA ILE A 25 3.28 11.00 0.58
C ILE A 25 2.61 10.09 -0.45
N VAL A 26 2.73 8.79 -0.25
CA VAL A 26 2.16 7.77 -1.12
C VAL A 26 1.09 6.98 -0.35
N LEU A 27 -0.13 6.94 -0.87
CA LEU A 27 -1.24 6.19 -0.27
C LEU A 27 -1.71 5.13 -1.26
N LEU A 28 -1.56 3.86 -0.89
CA LEU A 28 -1.76 2.71 -1.77
C LEU A 28 -3.01 1.94 -1.35
N ASP A 29 -4.04 2.07 -2.18
CA ASP A 29 -5.30 1.35 -2.05
C ASP A 29 -5.41 0.25 -3.10
N ALA A 30 -4.63 -0.80 -2.86
CA ALA A 30 -4.56 -1.94 -3.76
C ALA A 30 -4.24 -3.20 -2.96
N CYS A 31 -4.65 -4.35 -3.50
CA CYS A 31 -4.31 -5.64 -2.95
C CYS A 31 -2.79 -5.84 -3.01
N ARG A 32 -2.22 -6.34 -1.92
CA ARG A 32 -0.79 -6.63 -1.81
C ARG A 32 -0.45 -8.07 -2.19
N ASP A 33 -1.41 -8.81 -2.75
CA ASP A 33 -1.15 -10.10 -3.35
C ASP A 33 -0.42 -9.92 -4.69
N ASN A 34 0.46 -10.86 -4.99
CA ASN A 34 1.21 -10.83 -6.23
C ASN A 34 0.37 -11.57 -7.29
N PRO A 35 -0.19 -10.87 -8.30
CA PRO A 35 -1.07 -11.50 -9.31
C PRO A 35 -0.34 -12.53 -10.16
N PHE A 36 1.00 -12.48 -10.21
CA PHE A 36 1.85 -13.40 -10.95
C PHE A 36 2.16 -14.68 -10.18
N VAL A 37 1.73 -14.86 -8.92
CA VAL A 37 2.01 -16.07 -8.12
C VAL A 37 1.56 -17.32 -8.86
N LYS A 38 0.40 -17.31 -9.53
CA LYS A 38 -0.13 -18.46 -10.28
C LYS A 38 0.70 -18.78 -11.54
N GLN A 39 1.19 -17.76 -12.24
CA GLN A 39 2.04 -17.94 -13.43
C GLN A 39 3.46 -18.38 -13.06
N LEU A 40 4.01 -17.84 -11.97
CA LEU A 40 5.33 -18.17 -11.46
C LEU A 40 5.37 -19.54 -10.77
N SER A 41 4.29 -19.96 -10.11
CA SER A 41 4.19 -21.31 -9.53
C SER A 41 4.20 -22.43 -10.56
N GLY A 42 3.75 -22.16 -11.80
CA GLY A 42 3.83 -23.12 -12.92
C GLY A 42 5.23 -23.26 -13.53
N GLN A 43 6.08 -22.24 -13.43
CA GLN A 43 7.45 -22.25 -13.96
C GLN A 43 8.55 -22.49 -12.89
N ALA A 44 8.18 -22.51 -11.60
CA ALA A 44 9.13 -22.55 -10.47
C ALA A 44 9.80 -23.91 -10.21
N GLN A 45 9.57 -24.96 -11.01
CA GLN A 45 10.28 -26.23 -10.81
C GLN A 45 11.77 -26.19 -11.20
N SER A 46 12.27 -25.13 -11.85
CA SER A 46 13.66 -25.16 -12.36
C SER A 46 14.66 -24.19 -11.70
N ARG A 47 14.27 -23.13 -10.99
CA ARG A 47 15.24 -22.16 -10.41
C ARG A 47 14.69 -21.52 -9.15
N GLY A 48 15.35 -21.77 -8.01
CA GLY A 48 15.00 -21.31 -6.65
C GLY A 48 15.02 -19.79 -6.44
N ARG A 49 14.18 -19.05 -7.16
CA ARG A 49 13.85 -17.66 -6.88
C ARG A 49 12.66 -17.68 -5.93
N ALA A 50 12.87 -17.24 -4.69
CA ALA A 50 11.80 -17.06 -3.72
C ALA A 50 10.69 -16.25 -4.36
N ILE A 51 9.49 -16.84 -4.47
CA ILE A 51 8.28 -16.16 -4.92
C ILE A 51 8.01 -15.05 -3.90
N GLY A 52 8.44 -13.83 -4.22
CA GLY A 52 8.37 -12.69 -3.32
C GLY A 52 6.92 -12.39 -2.93
N LYS A 53 6.67 -12.29 -1.62
CA LYS A 53 5.40 -11.87 -1.03
C LYS A 53 5.13 -10.40 -1.40
N GLY A 54 4.48 -10.14 -2.55
CA GLY A 54 3.98 -8.80 -2.92
C GLY A 54 5.00 -7.67 -2.78
N LEU A 55 4.51 -6.45 -2.55
CA LEU A 55 5.35 -5.31 -2.15
C LEU A 55 6.07 -5.68 -0.83
N GLY A 56 7.37 -5.90 -0.86
CA GLY A 56 8.18 -6.17 0.34
C GLY A 56 8.28 -4.96 1.27
N ALA A 57 9.17 -5.03 2.27
CA ALA A 57 9.54 -3.83 3.02
C ALA A 57 10.18 -2.81 2.05
N LEU A 58 9.59 -1.63 1.93
CA LEU A 58 10.14 -0.54 1.13
C LEU A 58 11.04 0.30 2.03
N ASP A 59 12.25 0.57 1.55
CA ASP A 59 13.11 1.58 2.15
C ASP A 59 12.54 2.95 1.76
N ALA A 60 11.81 3.56 2.69
CA ALA A 60 11.34 4.92 2.55
C ALA A 60 12.56 5.80 2.83
N GLY A 61 13.24 6.29 1.78
CA GLY A 61 14.31 7.29 1.94
C GLY A 61 13.85 8.49 2.77
N ARG A 62 14.72 9.43 3.14
CA ARG A 62 14.32 10.59 4.00
C ARG A 62 13.13 11.35 3.41
N GLY A 63 12.16 11.73 4.26
CA GLY A 63 11.02 12.55 3.85
C GLY A 63 9.91 11.79 3.12
N VAL A 64 9.77 10.47 3.35
CA VAL A 64 8.77 9.65 2.67
C VAL A 64 7.78 9.05 3.66
N PHE A 65 6.48 9.17 3.33
CA PHE A 65 5.40 8.48 4.02
C PHE A 65 4.69 7.56 3.04
N ILE A 66 4.55 6.29 3.40
CA ILE A 66 3.81 5.30 2.61
C ILE A 66 2.69 4.71 3.46
N GLY A 67 1.44 4.99 3.10
CA GLY A 67 0.25 4.38 3.68
C GLY A 67 -0.28 3.24 2.80
N PHE A 68 -0.65 2.12 3.40
CA PHE A 68 -1.25 0.97 2.73
C PHE A 68 -2.66 0.75 3.27
N ALA A 69 -3.61 0.41 2.38
CA ALA A 69 -4.98 0.09 2.77
C ALA A 69 -5.10 -1.14 3.68
N THR A 70 -4.12 -2.04 3.66
CA THR A 70 -4.15 -3.30 4.44
C THR A 70 -2.75 -3.73 4.88
N GLN A 71 -2.69 -4.63 5.86
CA GLN A 71 -1.47 -5.20 6.39
C GLN A 71 -0.78 -6.12 5.34
N PRO A 72 0.54 -6.34 5.44
CA PRO A 72 1.25 -7.22 4.51
C PRO A 72 0.62 -8.62 4.42
N GLY A 73 0.51 -9.16 3.21
CA GLY A 73 -0.05 -10.50 2.97
C GLY A 73 -1.58 -10.58 3.05
N ASN A 74 -2.27 -9.45 3.22
CA ASN A 74 -3.72 -9.40 3.18
C ASN A 74 -4.22 -8.60 1.96
N VAL A 75 -5.50 -8.76 1.66
CA VAL A 75 -6.18 -8.15 0.50
C VAL A 75 -6.92 -6.88 0.96
N ALA A 76 -6.89 -5.83 0.16
CA ALA A 76 -7.68 -4.63 0.40
C ALA A 76 -9.10 -4.87 -0.13
N LEU A 77 -10.13 -4.50 0.64
CA LEU A 77 -11.51 -4.71 0.22
C LEU A 77 -11.97 -3.55 -0.67
N ASP A 78 -12.61 -3.85 -1.80
CA ASP A 78 -13.13 -2.82 -2.72
C ASP A 78 -14.33 -2.03 -2.16
N GLY A 79 -14.92 -2.51 -1.06
CA GLY A 79 -16.16 -1.98 -0.50
C GLY A 79 -17.40 -2.54 -1.18
N ALA A 80 -18.59 -2.10 -0.74
CA ALA A 80 -19.85 -2.69 -1.20
C ALA A 80 -20.48 -1.96 -2.39
N VAL A 81 -20.25 -0.65 -2.56
CA VAL A 81 -20.96 0.16 -3.57
C VAL A 81 -20.13 1.29 -4.20
N ASN A 82 -19.36 2.06 -3.41
CA ASN A 82 -18.72 3.29 -3.92
C ASN A 82 -17.19 3.28 -3.83
N HIS A 83 -16.65 3.18 -2.62
CA HIS A 83 -15.21 3.17 -2.39
C HIS A 83 -14.80 2.03 -1.48
N SER A 84 -13.51 1.71 -1.51
CA SER A 84 -12.91 0.84 -0.51
C SER A 84 -13.13 1.42 0.90
N PRO A 85 -13.14 0.59 1.95
CA PRO A 85 -13.17 1.10 3.33
C PRO A 85 -12.03 2.07 3.62
N PHE A 86 -10.87 1.89 2.98
CA PHE A 86 -9.71 2.76 3.13
C PHE A 86 -9.95 4.15 2.52
N ALA A 87 -10.37 4.21 1.26
CA ALA A 87 -10.68 5.44 0.56
C ALA A 87 -11.83 6.21 1.23
N ASP A 88 -12.91 5.54 1.62
CA ASP A 88 -14.02 6.15 2.37
C ASP A 88 -13.53 6.79 3.68
N SER A 89 -12.73 6.05 4.44
CA SER A 89 -12.18 6.54 5.71
C SER A 89 -11.19 7.69 5.49
N LEU A 90 -10.38 7.63 4.44
CA LEU A 90 -9.42 8.66 4.08
C LEU A 90 -10.12 9.98 3.73
N VAL A 91 -11.11 9.95 2.83
CA VAL A 91 -11.88 11.14 2.42
C VAL A 91 -12.57 11.79 3.62
N LYS A 92 -13.09 10.98 4.54
CA LYS A 92 -13.70 11.48 5.79
C LYS A 92 -12.69 12.20 6.69
N ARG A 93 -11.44 11.75 6.74
CA ARG A 93 -10.42 12.23 7.69
C ARG A 93 -9.49 13.30 7.11
N ILE A 94 -9.27 13.34 5.79
CA ILE A 94 -8.23 14.17 5.16
C ILE A 94 -8.45 15.67 5.31
N LYS A 95 -9.70 16.10 5.50
CA LYS A 95 -10.05 17.52 5.73
C LYS A 95 -9.93 17.94 7.19
N THR A 96 -9.49 17.05 8.09
CA THR A 96 -9.35 17.40 9.50
C THR A 96 -8.18 18.37 9.67
N PRO A 97 -8.42 19.61 10.13
CA PRO A 97 -7.34 20.57 10.32
C PRO A 97 -6.46 20.17 11.50
N SER A 98 -5.22 20.67 11.49
CA SER A 98 -4.30 20.63 12.64
C SER A 98 -3.97 19.22 13.15
N ILE A 99 -3.87 18.23 12.26
CA ILE A 99 -3.35 16.91 12.59
C ILE A 99 -2.29 16.47 11.58
N ASP A 100 -1.27 15.78 12.08
CA ASP A 100 -0.21 15.22 11.26
C ASP A 100 -0.69 13.97 10.52
N ILE A 101 -0.03 13.62 9.41
CA ILE A 101 -0.40 12.47 8.58
C ILE A 101 -0.41 11.16 9.38
N GLU A 102 0.46 11.00 10.38
CA GLU A 102 0.48 9.82 11.24
C GLU A 102 -0.77 9.71 12.12
N ILE A 103 -1.24 10.84 12.66
CA ILE A 103 -2.47 10.92 13.45
C ILE A 103 -3.68 10.65 12.54
N LEU A 104 -3.70 11.26 11.35
CA LEU A 104 -4.71 11.02 10.33
C LEU A 104 -4.80 9.52 10.00
N MET A 105 -3.66 8.89 9.71
CA MET A 105 -3.61 7.48 9.33
C MET A 105 -3.96 6.53 10.49
N ARG A 106 -3.64 6.91 11.74
CA ARG A 106 -4.14 6.19 12.93
C ARG A 106 -5.67 6.23 13.01
N ARG A 107 -6.29 7.37 12.70
CA ARG A 107 -7.76 7.51 12.66
C ARG A 107 -8.38 6.74 11.51
N VAL A 108 -7.78 6.78 10.33
CA VAL A 108 -8.19 5.96 9.16
C VAL A 108 -8.12 4.47 9.51
N ARG A 109 -7.04 4.02 10.16
CA ARG A 109 -6.92 2.63 10.64
C ARG A 109 -8.07 2.21 11.52
N LEU A 110 -8.44 3.04 12.50
CA LEU A 110 -9.57 2.74 13.40
C LEU A 110 -10.90 2.65 12.64
N ASP A 111 -11.16 3.57 11.71
CA ASP A 111 -12.39 3.56 10.90
C ASP A 111 -12.48 2.30 10.03
N VAL A 112 -11.39 1.94 9.35
CA VAL A 112 -11.33 0.74 8.49
C VAL A 112 -11.49 -0.54 9.32
N MET A 113 -10.82 -0.63 10.47
CA MET A 113 -10.97 -1.79 11.35
C MET A 113 -12.42 -1.96 11.81
N ASN A 114 -13.09 -0.87 12.17
CA ASN A 114 -14.50 -0.90 12.57
C ASN A 114 -15.42 -1.29 11.40
N ALA A 115 -15.24 -0.67 10.23
CA ALA A 115 -16.07 -0.93 9.05
C ALA A 115 -15.91 -2.36 8.50
N THR A 116 -14.75 -2.97 8.72
CA THR A 116 -14.43 -4.31 8.18
C THR A 116 -14.50 -5.43 9.21
N ALA A 117 -14.93 -5.13 10.44
CA ALA A 117 -14.90 -6.05 11.59
C ALA A 117 -13.50 -6.66 11.82
N GLY A 118 -12.46 -5.84 11.67
CA GLY A 118 -11.06 -6.22 11.87
C GLY A 118 -10.43 -7.02 10.72
N ARG A 119 -11.16 -7.27 9.62
CA ARG A 119 -10.62 -8.02 8.47
C ARG A 119 -9.54 -7.26 7.69
N GLN A 120 -9.53 -5.93 7.80
CA GLN A 120 -8.56 -5.06 7.15
C GLN A 120 -7.93 -4.11 8.17
N VAL A 121 -6.59 -4.02 8.17
CA VAL A 121 -5.81 -3.16 9.08
C VAL A 121 -4.84 -2.33 8.25
N PRO A 122 -5.15 -1.05 7.97
CA PRO A 122 -4.24 -0.16 7.26
C PRO A 122 -2.88 -0.08 7.92
N TRP A 123 -1.80 -0.11 7.13
CA TRP A 123 -0.42 -0.05 7.62
C TRP A 123 0.28 1.21 7.10
N SER A 124 1.36 1.65 7.76
CA SER A 124 2.16 2.78 7.27
C SER A 124 3.64 2.57 7.54
N ASN A 125 4.48 3.11 6.66
CA ASN A 125 5.92 3.28 6.87
C ASN A 125 6.26 4.77 6.72
N SER A 126 7.07 5.31 7.62
CA SER A 126 7.34 6.75 7.71
C SER A 126 8.81 6.99 7.98
N SER A 127 9.38 7.94 7.25
CA SER A 127 10.72 8.52 7.41
C SER A 127 10.66 10.05 7.37
N LEU A 128 9.48 10.62 7.65
CA LEU A 128 9.24 12.05 7.81
C LEU A 128 10.02 12.65 8.98
#